data_AF-A0A800M7C7-F1
#
_entry.id   AF-A0A800M7C7-F1
#
_cell.length_a   1.000
_cell.length_b   1.000
_cell.length_c   1.000
_cell.angle_alpha   90.00
_cell.angle_beta   90.00
_cell.angle_gamma   90.00
#
_symmetry.space_group_name_H-M   'P 1'
#
loop_
_entity.id
_entity.type
_entity.pdbx_description
1 polymer ?
#
loop_
_entity_poly.entity_id
_entity_poly.type
_entity_poly.pdbx_seq_one_letter_code
_entity_poly.pdbx_strand_id
1 'polypeptide(L)'
;AEIGDRLSLFFDQNPAATDPEVKNLLRKDTSKDVLSVFIKQLESIDKLTEENFASVVENIQKETMIKGKDLWLPLRYAITLEAQGPDLKLMVGFFGKEKCLHLARHALEL
;
A
#
# COMPACT_ATOMS: atom_id res chain seq x y z
N ALA A 1 17.04 -17.07 -5.41
CA ALA A 1 16.27 -17.27 -4.18
C ALA A 1 14.99 -16.42 -4.18
N GLU A 2 14.29 -16.32 -5.32
CA GLU A 2 13.26 -15.30 -5.54
C GLU A 2 11.87 -15.65 -4.94
N ILE A 3 11.62 -16.94 -4.70
CA ILE A 3 10.34 -17.41 -4.16
C ILE A 3 10.26 -17.15 -2.64
N GLY A 4 11.36 -17.38 -1.90
CA GLY A 4 11.36 -17.21 -0.44
C GLY A 4 11.07 -15.78 0.00
N ASP A 5 11.69 -14.80 -0.67
CA ASP A 5 11.52 -13.38 -0.36
C ASP A 5 10.07 -12.92 -0.58
N ARG A 6 9.41 -13.39 -1.64
CA ARG A 6 7.99 -13.07 -1.92
C ARG A 6 7.01 -13.72 -0.96
N LEU A 7 7.33 -14.90 -0.43
CA LEU A 7 6.48 -15.58 0.56
C LEU A 7 6.45 -14.84 1.90
N SER A 8 7.48 -14.06 2.22
CA SER A 8 7.51 -13.24 3.45
C SER A 8 6.30 -12.30 3.55
N LEU A 9 5.81 -11.71 2.45
CA LEU A 9 4.63 -10.84 2.47
C LEU A 9 3.35 -11.55 2.97
N PHE A 10 3.28 -12.86 2.79
CA PHE A 10 2.12 -13.68 3.14
C PHE A 10 2.20 -14.25 4.56
N PHE A 11 3.41 -14.54 5.04
CA PHE A 11 3.61 -15.23 6.33
C PHE A 11 4.25 -14.36 7.41
N ASP A 12 5.03 -13.34 7.03
CA ASP A 12 5.61 -12.38 7.96
C ASP A 12 4.58 -11.31 8.32
N GLN A 13 4.50 -11.00 9.61
CA GLN A 13 3.66 -9.92 10.11
C GLN A 13 4.29 -8.55 9.82
N ASN A 14 5.61 -8.43 9.83
CA ASN A 14 6.33 -7.17 9.66
C ASN A 14 7.37 -7.26 8.52
N PRO A 15 6.94 -7.45 7.27
CA PRO A 15 7.86 -7.50 6.16
C PRO A 15 8.51 -6.11 5.99
N ALA A 16 9.84 -6.08 5.89
CA ALA A 16 10.60 -4.84 5.82
C ALA A 16 11.00 -4.52 4.37
N ALA A 17 10.74 -3.29 3.92
CA ALA A 17 11.35 -2.79 2.69
C ALA A 17 12.87 -2.77 2.89
N THR A 18 13.62 -3.54 2.10
CA THR A 18 15.08 -3.52 2.10
C THR A 18 15.64 -2.62 1.00
N ASP A 19 14.87 -2.42 -0.08
CA ASP A 19 15.23 -1.61 -1.22
C ASP A 19 15.31 -0.10 -0.86
N PRO A 20 16.48 0.54 -1.05
CA PRO A 20 16.65 1.98 -0.82
C PRO A 20 15.74 2.86 -1.67
N GLU A 21 15.40 2.47 -2.91
CA GLU A 21 14.51 3.24 -3.77
C GLU A 21 13.09 3.27 -3.19
N VAL A 22 12.61 2.11 -2.71
CA VAL A 22 11.31 1.99 -2.02
C VAL A 22 11.27 2.89 -0.79
N LYS A 23 12.30 2.82 0.07
CA LYS A 23 12.39 3.67 1.27
C LYS A 23 12.38 5.15 0.91
N ASN A 24 13.19 5.56 -0.06
CA ASN A 24 13.26 6.95 -0.47
C ASN A 24 11.94 7.45 -1.04
N LEU A 25 11.20 6.60 -1.77
CA LEU A 25 9.88 6.96 -2.28
C LEU A 25 8.87 7.11 -1.15
N LEU A 26 8.81 6.16 -0.22
CA LEU A 26 7.87 6.17 0.91
C LEU A 26 8.12 7.34 1.89
N ARG A 27 9.33 7.90 1.90
CA ARG A 27 9.70 9.08 2.70
C ARG A 27 9.27 10.42 2.11
N LYS A 28 8.85 10.47 0.85
CA LYS A 28 8.37 11.72 0.24
C LYS A 28 7.08 12.17 0.91
N ASP A 29 6.92 13.48 1.10
CA ASP A 29 5.70 14.07 1.69
C ASP A 29 4.44 13.63 0.94
N THR A 30 4.48 13.60 -0.40
CA THR A 30 3.36 13.13 -1.24
C THR A 30 2.98 11.68 -0.94
N SER A 31 3.96 10.81 -0.68
CA SER A 31 3.72 9.42 -0.27
C SER A 31 3.09 9.36 1.12
N LYS A 32 3.57 10.18 2.06
CA LYS A 32 3.01 10.25 3.42
C LYS A 32 1.56 10.74 3.41
N ASP A 33 1.23 11.73 2.58
CA ASP A 33 -0.13 12.23 2.39
C ASP A 33 -1.06 11.14 1.83
N VAL A 34 -0.63 10.46 0.76
CA VAL A 34 -1.38 9.34 0.16
C VAL A 34 -1.64 8.23 1.17
N LEU A 35 -0.60 7.81 1.91
CA LEU A 35 -0.73 6.73 2.89
C LEU A 35 -1.58 7.13 4.09
N SER A 36 -1.47 8.37 4.57
CA SER A 36 -2.30 8.87 5.67
C SER A 36 -3.78 8.87 5.30
N VAL A 37 -4.12 9.32 4.09
CA VAL A 37 -5.51 9.28 3.61
C VAL A 37 -5.96 7.85 3.34
N PHE A 38 -5.10 6.97 2.82
CA PHE A 38 -5.43 5.56 2.65
C PHE A 38 -5.79 4.90 3.98
N ILE A 39 -4.97 5.08 5.01
CA ILE A 39 -5.21 4.57 6.37
C ILE A 39 -6.56 5.07 6.90
N LYS A 40 -6.82 6.37 6.80
CA LYS A 40 -8.10 6.98 7.20
C LYS A 40 -9.29 6.37 6.46
N GLN A 41 -9.18 6.16 5.15
CA GLN A 41 -10.25 5.54 4.35
C GLN A 41 -10.47 4.09 4.78
N LEU A 42 -9.41 3.31 5.02
CA LEU A 42 -9.51 1.93 5.50
C LEU A 42 -10.17 1.83 6.88
N GLU A 43 -9.88 2.76 7.78
CA GLU A 43 -10.52 2.84 9.10
C GLU A 43 -12.02 3.12 9.00
N SER A 44 -12.46 3.82 7.95
CA SER A 44 -13.86 4.21 7.74
C SER A 44 -14.76 3.17 7.06
N ILE A 45 -14.18 2.07 6.55
CA ILE A 45 -14.92 1.01 5.85
C ILE A 45 -14.88 -0.30 6.62
N ASP A 46 -15.90 -1.15 6.48
CA ASP A 46 -15.94 -2.45 7.17
C ASP A 46 -14.99 -3.47 6.54
N LYS A 47 -14.92 -3.49 5.20
CA LYS A 47 -14.13 -4.45 4.44
C LYS A 47 -13.47 -3.80 3.24
N LEU A 48 -12.24 -4.22 2.95
CA LEU A 48 -11.54 -3.89 1.72
C LEU A 48 -11.58 -5.11 0.79
N THR A 49 -11.99 -4.91 -0.46
CA THR A 49 -12.11 -5.93 -1.51
C THR A 49 -11.53 -5.40 -2.82
N GLU A 50 -11.29 -6.30 -3.78
CA GLU A 50 -10.90 -5.90 -5.14
C GLU A 50 -11.90 -4.92 -5.76
N GLU A 51 -13.20 -5.15 -5.53
CA GLU A 51 -14.31 -4.38 -6.09
C GLU A 51 -14.33 -2.94 -5.58
N ASN A 52 -14.10 -2.73 -4.27
CA ASN A 52 -14.20 -1.40 -3.66
C ASN A 52 -12.87 -0.64 -3.62
N PHE A 53 -11.73 -1.30 -3.83
CA PHE A 53 -10.42 -0.66 -3.77
C PHE A 53 -10.28 0.50 -4.77
N ALA A 54 -10.87 0.39 -5.97
CA ALA A 54 -10.86 1.49 -6.93
C ALA A 54 -11.53 2.76 -6.40
N SER A 55 -12.63 2.62 -5.65
CA SER A 55 -13.32 3.75 -5.01
C SER A 55 -12.48 4.35 -3.88
N VAL A 56 -11.78 3.52 -3.09
CA VAL A 56 -10.83 4.00 -2.08
C VAL A 56 -9.75 4.85 -2.71
N VAL A 57 -9.13 4.39 -3.80
CA VAL A 57 -8.08 5.15 -4.51
C VAL A 57 -8.63 6.45 -5.11
N GLU A 58 -9.86 6.44 -5.64
CA GLU A 58 -10.50 7.66 -6.14
C GLU A 58 -10.73 8.69 -5.03
N ASN A 59 -11.11 8.26 -3.82
CA ASN A 59 -11.27 9.14 -2.68
C ASN A 59 -9.94 9.75 -2.22
N ILE A 60 -8.86 8.96 -2.19
CA ILE A 60 -7.51 9.46 -1.91
C ILE A 60 -7.12 10.52 -2.94
N GLN A 61 -7.35 10.24 -4.23
CA GLN A 61 -7.06 11.19 -5.30
C GLN A 61 -7.82 12.51 -5.12
N LYS A 62 -9.09 12.46 -4.71
CA LYS A 62 -9.92 13.66 -4.47
C LYS A 62 -9.44 14.46 -3.26
N GLU A 63 -9.10 13.78 -2.17
CA GLU A 63 -8.70 14.43 -0.91
C GLU A 63 -7.28 14.99 -0.98
N THR A 64 -6.35 14.29 -1.63
CA THR A 64 -4.94 14.70 -1.74
C THR A 64 -4.64 15.52 -2.99
N MET A 65 -5.49 15.45 -4.02
CA MET A 65 -5.24 15.96 -5.38
C MET A 65 -4.03 15.30 -6.10
N ILE A 66 -3.45 14.26 -5.53
CA ILE A 66 -2.29 13.51 -6.07
C ILE A 66 -2.79 12.45 -7.08
N LYS A 67 -2.07 12.27 -8.19
CA LYS A 67 -2.47 11.42 -9.32
C LYS A 67 -1.30 10.62 -9.89
N GLY A 68 -1.61 9.64 -10.74
CA GLY A 68 -0.60 8.91 -11.51
C GLY A 68 0.40 8.19 -10.63
N LYS A 69 1.69 8.24 -10.97
CA LYS A 69 2.73 7.50 -10.25
C LYS A 69 2.83 7.90 -8.78
N ASP A 70 2.64 9.18 -8.46
CA ASP A 70 2.73 9.67 -7.07
C ASP A 70 1.56 9.22 -6.20
N LEU A 71 0.45 8.74 -6.79
CA LEU A 71 -0.65 8.10 -6.08
C LEU A 71 -0.48 6.57 -6.01
N TRP A 72 -0.23 5.95 -7.16
CA TRP A 72 -0.25 4.50 -7.28
C TRP A 72 0.99 3.81 -6.72
N LEU A 73 2.17 4.44 -6.84
CA LEU A 73 3.43 3.83 -6.44
C LEU A 73 3.58 3.73 -4.91
N PRO A 74 3.22 4.75 -4.10
CA PRO A 74 3.20 4.61 -2.65
C PRO A 74 2.25 3.51 -2.17
N LEU A 75 1.04 3.42 -2.74
CA LEU A 75 0.08 2.37 -2.39
C LEU A 75 0.61 0.97 -2.73
N ARG A 76 1.21 0.81 -3.93
CA ARG A 76 1.85 -0.44 -4.31
C ARG A 76 2.95 -0.81 -3.33
N TYR A 77 3.90 0.09 -3.07
CA TYR A 77 5.02 -0.21 -2.19
C TYR A 77 4.59 -0.51 -0.76
N ALA A 78 3.60 0.22 -0.24
CA ALA A 78 3.08 -0.08 1.09
C ALA A 78 2.53 -1.51 1.18
N ILE A 79 1.82 -1.97 0.16
CA ILE A 79 1.16 -3.29 0.20
C ILE A 79 2.08 -4.43 -0.24
N THR A 80 3.00 -4.21 -1.18
CA THR A 80 3.77 -5.29 -1.81
C THR A 80 5.27 -5.19 -1.60
N LEU A 81 5.79 -4.08 -1.08
CA LEU A 81 7.24 -3.79 -0.96
C LEU A 81 8.02 -3.85 -2.28
N GLU A 82 7.35 -3.94 -3.43
CA GLU A 82 7.95 -4.16 -4.75
C GLU A 82 7.43 -3.14 -5.77
N ALA A 83 8.29 -2.72 -6.71
CA ALA A 83 7.94 -1.72 -7.74
C ALA A 83 7.15 -2.34 -8.87
N GLN A 84 7.49 -3.60 -9.15
CA GLN A 84 6.99 -4.47 -10.18
C GLN A 84 6.54 -5.72 -9.45
N GLY A 85 5.26 -6.05 -9.52
CA GLY A 85 4.67 -7.15 -8.76
C GLY A 85 3.31 -7.54 -9.34
N PRO A 86 2.59 -8.45 -8.68
CA PRO A 86 1.23 -8.83 -9.06
C PRO A 86 0.27 -7.63 -9.05
N ASP A 87 -0.89 -7.80 -9.66
CA ASP A 87 -1.93 -6.79 -9.70
C ASP A 87 -2.29 -6.32 -8.28
N LEU A 88 -2.22 -5.02 -8.04
CA LEU A 88 -2.44 -4.46 -6.70
C LEU A 88 -3.86 -4.71 -6.19
N LYS A 89 -4.87 -4.70 -7.06
CA LYS A 89 -6.26 -4.94 -6.66
C LYS A 89 -6.45 -6.38 -6.20
N LEU A 90 -5.82 -7.34 -6.90
CA LEU A 90 -5.81 -8.75 -6.49
C LEU A 90 -5.12 -8.92 -5.13
N MET A 91 -3.97 -8.29 -4.93
CA MET A 91 -3.25 -8.33 -3.65
C MET A 91 -4.09 -7.76 -2.51
N VAL A 92 -4.73 -6.62 -2.74
CA VAL A 92 -5.65 -6.00 -1.79
C VAL A 92 -6.85 -6.90 -1.47
N GLY A 93 -7.46 -7.52 -2.48
CA GLY A 93 -8.56 -8.47 -2.28
C GLY A 93 -8.16 -9.70 -1.48
N PHE A 94 -6.94 -10.20 -1.68
CA PHE A 94 -6.39 -11.35 -0.95
C PHE A 94 -6.05 -10.99 0.50
N PHE A 95 -5.38 -9.87 0.74
CA PHE A 95 -4.95 -9.44 2.08
C PHE A 95 -6.10 -8.88 2.92
N GLY A 96 -7.07 -8.22 2.28
CA GLY A 96 -8.17 -7.56 2.96
C GLY A 96 -7.74 -6.36 3.82
N LYS A 97 -8.70 -5.79 4.54
CA LYS A 97 -8.55 -4.52 5.27
C LYS A 97 -7.42 -4.55 6.29
N GLU A 98 -7.44 -5.52 7.21
CA GLU A 98 -6.54 -5.51 8.38
C GLU A 98 -5.07 -5.60 8.00
N LYS A 99 -4.73 -6.52 7.08
CA LYS A 99 -3.34 -6.65 6.60
C LYS A 99 -2.90 -5.44 5.80
N CYS A 100 -3.75 -4.89 4.92
CA CYS A 100 -3.42 -3.67 4.17
C CYS A 100 -3.23 -2.46 5.09
N LEU A 101 -4.06 -2.31 6.13
CA LEU A 101 -3.96 -1.23 7.12
C LEU A 101 -2.67 -1.33 7.92
N HIS A 102 -2.32 -2.54 8.38
CA HIS A 102 -1.05 -2.80 9.08
C HIS A 102 0.16 -2.42 8.23
N LEU A 103 0.20 -2.91 6.99
CA LEU A 103 1.28 -2.63 6.05
C LEU A 103 1.39 -1.13 5.71
N ALA A 104 0.26 -0.44 5.52
CA ALA A 104 0.24 1.00 5.26
C ALA A 104 0.78 1.81 6.45
N ARG A 105 0.43 1.46 7.69
CA ARG A 105 0.96 2.10 8.89
C ARG A 105 2.47 1.91 9.01
N HIS A 106 2.95 0.68 8.81
CA HIS A 106 4.39 0.40 8.82
C HIS A 106 5.14 1.18 7.74
N ALA A 107 4.58 1.29 6.53
CA ALA A 107 5.16 2.11 5.45
C ALA A 107 5.18 3.61 5.77
N LEU A 108 4.18 4.10 6.51
CA LEU A 108 4.10 5.50 6.96
C LEU A 108 5.18 5.84 8.01
N GLU A 109 5.68 4.87 8.76
CA GLU A 109 6.71 5.08 9.79
C GLU A 109 8.16 5.10 9.25
N LEU A 110 8.39 4.72 7.98
CA LEU A 110 9.71 4.66 7.34
C LEU A 110 10.34 6.02 6.99
#